data_AF-H3SNF8-F1
#
_entry.id   AF-H3SNF8-F1
#
_cell.length_a   1.000
_cell.length_b   1.000
_cell.length_c   1.000
_cell.angle_alpha   90.00
_cell.angle_beta   90.00
_cell.angle_gamma   90.00
#
_symmetry.space_group_name_H-M   'P 1'
#
loop_
_entity.id
_entity.type
_entity.pdbx_description
1 polymer ?
#
loop_
_entity_poly.entity_id
_entity_poly.type
_entity_poly.pdbx_seq_one_letter_code
_entity_poly.pdbx_strand_id
1 'polypeptide(L)'
;MRRIKNLKEAKTIIVTFNDEEVSRIINDIKDETFSNVRDKLILIMLFDTGVRVSELCNIKNDDVARRHILIHCKGSKQRLVYISNIMRKYMRKYEALRQERLRKREQDEIEDYYFLDQSAVRLSRSRINKILKEICRNAGVRKEVRSSPMISTTTLLRSSLEMA
;
A
#
# COMPACT_ATOMS: atom_id res chain seq x y z
N MET A 1 22.03 12.96 40.97
CA MET A 1 21.32 12.91 39.67
C MET A 1 19.83 13.15 39.88
N ARG A 2 19.25 14.22 39.31
CA ARG A 2 17.80 14.50 39.40
C ARG A 2 17.04 13.52 38.48
N ARG A 3 16.12 12.74 39.07
CA ARG A 3 15.20 11.85 38.34
C ARG A 3 14.15 12.70 37.65
N ILE A 4 14.32 12.97 36.36
CA ILE A 4 13.31 13.66 35.55
C ILE A 4 12.10 12.71 35.44
N LYS A 5 10.98 13.09 36.06
CA LYS A 5 9.69 12.39 35.88
C LYS A 5 9.28 12.62 34.43
N ASN A 6 9.16 11.55 33.65
CA ASN A 6 8.54 11.64 32.32
C ASN A 6 7.14 12.23 32.48
N LEU A 7 6.92 13.44 31.97
CA LEU A 7 5.58 13.99 31.81
C LEU A 7 4.85 13.07 30.84
N LYS A 8 3.69 12.55 31.25
CA LYS A 8 2.81 11.81 30.34
C LYS A 8 2.35 12.79 29.26
N GLU A 9 2.92 12.71 28.07
CA GLU A 9 2.42 13.44 26.91
C GLU A 9 0.97 13.02 26.63
N ALA A 10 0.15 14.00 26.25
CA ALA A 10 -1.21 13.72 25.81
C ALA A 10 -1.15 12.79 24.59
N LYS A 11 -1.87 11.66 24.67
CA LYS A 11 -1.94 10.71 23.55
C LYS A 11 -2.70 11.37 22.39
N THR A 12 -1.98 11.81 21.37
CA THR A 12 -2.60 12.31 20.13
C THR A 12 -3.33 11.17 19.44
N ILE A 13 -4.66 11.25 19.38
CA ILE A 13 -5.49 10.28 18.65
C ILE A 13 -5.25 10.52 17.16
N ILE A 14 -4.79 9.48 16.47
CA ILE A 14 -4.60 9.52 15.02
C ILE A 14 -5.96 9.27 14.38
N VAL A 15 -6.50 10.25 13.65
CA VAL A 15 -7.75 10.10 12.89
C VAL A 15 -7.48 9.22 11.66
N THR A 16 -8.29 8.18 11.50
CA THR A 16 -8.18 7.16 10.44
C THR A 16 -9.21 7.38 9.34
N PHE A 17 -8.97 6.78 8.16
CA PHE A 17 -9.98 6.73 7.09
C PHE A 17 -11.20 5.92 7.55
N ASN A 18 -12.41 6.32 7.11
CA ASN A 18 -13.60 5.47 7.18
C ASN A 18 -13.81 4.69 5.85
N ASP A 19 -14.71 3.71 5.86
CA ASP A 19 -14.94 2.83 4.69
C ASP A 19 -15.42 3.58 3.45
N GLU A 20 -16.21 4.63 3.64
CA GLU A 20 -16.64 5.51 2.54
C GLU A 20 -15.48 6.29 1.92
N GLU A 21 -14.57 6.81 2.73
CA GLU A 21 -13.36 7.51 2.28
C GLU A 21 -12.46 6.55 1.51
N VAL A 22 -12.25 5.33 2.02
CA VAL A 22 -11.48 4.30 1.31
C VAL A 22 -12.13 3.97 -0.03
N SER A 23 -13.45 3.80 -0.05
CA SER A 23 -14.20 3.53 -1.28
C SER A 23 -14.08 4.68 -2.29
N ARG A 24 -14.19 5.94 -1.85
CA ARG A 24 -14.00 7.12 -2.70
C ARG A 24 -12.58 7.18 -3.26
N ILE A 25 -11.57 6.98 -2.41
CA ILE A 25 -10.15 6.97 -2.80
C ILE A 25 -9.87 5.92 -3.89
N ILE A 26 -10.40 4.71 -3.73
CA ILE A 26 -10.20 3.63 -4.71
C ILE A 26 -10.96 3.94 -6.01
N ASN A 27 -12.18 4.47 -5.92
CA ASN A 27 -13.02 4.75 -7.09
C ASN A 27 -12.59 6.00 -7.88
N ASP A 28 -11.92 6.97 -7.25
CA ASP A 28 -11.39 8.18 -7.91
C ASP A 28 -10.31 7.84 -8.96
N ILE A 29 -9.57 6.75 -8.75
CA ILE A 29 -8.50 6.33 -9.66
C ILE A 29 -9.12 5.65 -10.89
N LYS A 30 -9.03 6.33 -12.02
CA LYS A 30 -9.39 5.81 -13.34
C LYS A 30 -8.52 4.62 -13.73
N ASP A 31 -9.10 3.71 -14.48
CA ASP A 31 -8.54 2.39 -14.74
C ASP A 31 -7.85 2.31 -16.13
N GLU A 32 -7.28 3.43 -16.59
CA GLU A 32 -6.90 3.69 -18.00
C GLU A 32 -5.42 3.42 -18.31
N THR A 33 -4.51 3.73 -17.39
CA THR A 33 -3.06 3.59 -17.62
C THR A 33 -2.41 2.56 -16.70
N PHE A 34 -1.24 2.04 -17.10
CA PHE A 34 -0.39 1.20 -16.25
C PHE A 34 -0.13 1.84 -14.87
N SER A 35 0.20 3.14 -14.86
CA SER A 35 0.41 3.87 -13.60
C SER A 35 -0.85 3.87 -12.75
N ASN A 36 -2.03 4.13 -13.33
CA ASN A 36 -3.25 4.18 -12.52
C ASN A 36 -3.63 2.81 -11.96
N VAL A 37 -3.54 1.74 -12.76
CA VAL A 37 -3.82 0.38 -12.28
C VAL A 37 -2.83 -0.03 -11.20
N ARG A 38 -1.54 0.29 -11.36
CA ARG A 38 -0.53 0.05 -10.33
C ARG A 38 -0.84 0.82 -9.05
N ASP A 39 -1.09 2.12 -9.16
CA ASP A 39 -1.29 3.00 -8.01
C ASP A 39 -2.57 2.60 -7.24
N LYS A 40 -3.62 2.19 -7.95
CA LYS A 40 -4.83 1.63 -7.36
C LYS A 40 -4.59 0.31 -6.65
N LEU A 41 -3.82 -0.60 -7.25
CA LEU A 41 -3.45 -1.87 -6.62
C LEU A 41 -2.61 -1.64 -5.34
N ILE A 42 -1.70 -0.67 -5.36
CA ILE A 42 -0.92 -0.28 -4.17
C ILE A 42 -1.85 0.17 -3.05
N LEU A 43 -2.83 1.04 -3.34
CA LEU A 43 -3.78 1.48 -2.33
C LEU A 43 -4.64 0.33 -1.79
N ILE A 44 -5.17 -0.53 -2.68
CA ILE A 44 -5.93 -1.71 -2.26
C ILE A 44 -5.07 -2.57 -1.34
N MET A 45 -3.82 -2.86 -1.69
CA MET A 45 -2.95 -3.65 -0.84
C MET A 45 -2.68 -2.98 0.51
N LEU A 46 -2.47 -1.66 0.55
CA LEU A 46 -2.29 -0.91 1.80
C LEU A 46 -3.54 -0.97 2.69
N PHE A 47 -4.72 -0.78 2.10
CA PHE A 47 -6.00 -0.73 2.82
C PHE A 47 -6.60 -2.09 3.16
N ASP A 48 -6.26 -3.15 2.43
CA ASP A 48 -6.79 -4.51 2.64
C ASP A 48 -5.89 -5.33 3.58
N THR A 49 -4.57 -5.05 3.55
CA THR A 49 -3.58 -5.87 4.27
C THR A 49 -2.86 -5.15 5.40
N GLY A 50 -2.94 -3.82 5.44
CA GLY A 50 -2.27 -3.00 6.43
C GLY A 50 -0.74 -3.06 6.34
N VAL A 51 -0.19 -3.45 5.19
CA VAL A 51 1.26 -3.50 4.97
C VAL A 51 1.91 -2.11 5.08
N ARG A 52 3.11 -2.03 5.67
CA ARG A 52 3.85 -0.76 5.69
C ARG A 52 4.38 -0.47 4.28
N VAL A 53 4.45 0.80 3.89
CA VAL A 53 4.97 1.17 2.54
C VAL A 53 6.39 0.66 2.29
N SER A 54 7.26 0.63 3.32
CA SER A 54 8.59 0.03 3.17
C SER A 54 8.56 -1.47 2.89
N GLU A 55 7.59 -2.18 3.47
CA GLU A 55 7.41 -3.61 3.26
C GLU A 55 6.84 -3.85 1.85
N LEU A 56 5.83 -3.05 1.45
CA LEU A 56 5.23 -3.11 0.11
C LEU A 56 6.24 -2.88 -1.02
N CYS A 57 7.14 -1.89 -0.87
CA CYS A 57 8.20 -1.62 -1.85
C CYS A 57 9.15 -2.80 -2.06
N ASN A 58 9.27 -3.71 -1.09
CA ASN A 58 10.26 -4.79 -1.08
C ASN A 58 9.65 -6.15 -1.39
N ILE A 59 8.37 -6.23 -1.76
CA ILE A 59 7.73 -7.47 -2.20
C ILE A 59 8.39 -7.88 -3.53
N LYS A 60 8.92 -9.09 -3.58
CA LYS A 60 9.48 -9.71 -4.79
C LYS A 60 8.42 -10.46 -5.58
N ASN A 61 8.73 -10.86 -6.82
CA ASN A 61 7.80 -11.66 -7.61
C ASN A 61 7.55 -13.03 -6.95
N ASP A 62 8.59 -13.64 -6.37
CA ASP A 62 8.50 -14.94 -5.70
C ASP A 62 7.72 -14.90 -4.37
N ASP A 63 7.55 -13.72 -3.77
CA ASP A 63 6.75 -13.54 -2.56
C ASP A 63 5.23 -13.62 -2.84
N VAL A 64 4.82 -13.52 -4.12
CA VAL A 64 3.43 -13.46 -4.53
C VAL A 64 2.94 -14.82 -4.99
N ALA A 65 2.22 -15.52 -4.12
CA ALA A 65 1.58 -16.78 -4.44
C ALA A 65 0.12 -16.58 -4.91
N ARG A 66 -0.51 -17.67 -5.36
CA ARG A 66 -1.90 -17.63 -5.83
C ARG A 66 -2.88 -17.15 -4.76
N ARG A 67 -2.71 -17.47 -3.48
CA ARG A 67 -3.68 -17.17 -2.41
C ARG A 67 -3.18 -16.19 -1.36
N HIS A 68 -1.88 -15.97 -1.30
CA HIS A 68 -1.25 -15.17 -0.26
C HIS A 68 -0.03 -14.44 -0.79
N ILE A 69 0.42 -13.45 -0.04
CA ILE A 69 1.65 -12.70 -0.27
C ILE A 69 2.50 -12.83 0.99
N LEU A 70 3.78 -13.17 0.82
CA LEU A 70 4.75 -13.21 1.89
C LEU A 70 5.30 -11.80 2.15
N ILE A 71 5.15 -11.30 3.37
CA ILE A 71 5.62 -9.97 3.76
C ILE A 71 6.80 -10.08 4.72
N HIS A 72 7.95 -9.55 4.29
CA HIS A 72 9.17 -9.47 5.10
C HIS A 72 9.12 -8.29 6.06
N CYS A 73 9.21 -8.59 7.35
CA CYS A 73 9.14 -7.64 8.46
C CYS A 73 10.53 -7.39 9.07
N LYS A 74 10.62 -6.38 9.95
CA LYS A 74 11.86 -6.11 10.71
C LYS A 74 12.25 -7.34 11.56
N GLY A 75 13.56 -7.62 11.60
CA GLY A 75 14.14 -8.70 12.40
C GLY A 75 13.96 -10.08 11.80
N SER A 76 13.98 -10.17 10.46
CA SER A 76 13.83 -11.42 9.69
C SER A 76 12.52 -12.17 9.96
N LYS A 77 11.51 -11.47 10.48
CA LYS A 77 10.17 -12.02 10.67
C LYS A 77 9.41 -11.96 9.36
N GLN A 78 8.53 -12.92 9.14
CA GLN A 78 7.65 -12.96 7.98
C GLN A 78 6.20 -13.10 8.44
N ARG A 79 5.28 -12.56 7.65
CA ARG A 79 3.85 -12.80 7.82
C ARG A 79 3.20 -13.09 6.47
N LEU A 80 2.19 -13.95 6.48
CA LEU A 80 1.35 -14.22 5.32
C LEU A 80 0.17 -13.26 5.33
N VAL A 81 -0.11 -12.70 4.16
CA VAL A 81 -1.25 -11.85 3.91
C VAL A 81 -2.10 -12.51 2.84
N TYR A 82 -3.39 -12.74 3.11
CA TYR A 82 -4.29 -13.38 2.15
C TYR A 82 -4.78 -12.40 1.10
N ILE A 83 -4.99 -12.92 -0.11
CA ILE A 83 -5.41 -12.12 -1.26
C ILE A 83 -6.93 -12.08 -1.35
N SER A 84 -7.53 -10.91 -1.08
CA SER A 84 -8.97 -10.68 -1.29
C SER A 84 -9.36 -10.76 -2.77
N ASN A 85 -10.65 -10.95 -3.03
CA ASN A 85 -11.18 -11.02 -4.39
C ASN A 85 -10.94 -9.72 -5.18
N ILE A 86 -11.07 -8.57 -4.50
CA ILE A 86 -10.82 -7.25 -5.11
C ILE A 86 -9.33 -7.12 -5.43
N MET A 87 -8.44 -7.44 -4.49
CA MET A 87 -7.00 -7.36 -4.74
C MET A 87 -6.60 -8.27 -5.90
N ARG A 88 -7.11 -9.51 -5.96
CA ARG A 88 -6.87 -10.45 -7.05
C ARG A 88 -7.27 -9.91 -8.42
N LYS A 89 -8.42 -9.24 -8.51
CA LYS A 89 -8.89 -8.63 -9.77
C LYS A 89 -7.88 -7.60 -10.28
N TYR A 90 -7.38 -6.74 -9.40
CA TYR A 90 -6.43 -5.70 -9.75
C TYR A 90 -5.01 -6.22 -9.97
N MET A 91 -4.58 -7.27 -9.25
CA MET A 91 -3.30 -7.96 -9.50
C MET A 91 -3.25 -8.53 -10.92
N ARG A 92 -4.29 -9.24 -11.37
CA ARG A 92 -4.36 -9.75 -12.75
C ARG A 92 -4.27 -8.65 -13.80
N LYS A 93 -4.97 -7.53 -13.56
CA LYS A 93 -4.96 -6.39 -14.48
C LYS A 93 -3.58 -5.74 -14.53
N TYR A 94 -2.95 -5.58 -13.37
CA TYR A 94 -1.59 -5.06 -13.26
C TYR A 94 -0.57 -5.96 -13.96
N GLU A 95 -0.64 -7.28 -13.73
CA GLU A 95 0.26 -8.27 -14.31
C GLU A 95 0.16 -8.30 -15.84
N ALA A 96 -1.05 -8.24 -16.41
CA ALA A 96 -1.25 -8.18 -17.85
C ALA A 96 -0.58 -6.93 -18.47
N LEU A 97 -0.81 -5.75 -17.89
CA LEU A 97 -0.21 -4.49 -18.35
C LEU A 97 1.31 -4.46 -18.12
N ARG A 98 1.78 -5.05 -17.01
CA ARG A 98 3.20 -5.19 -16.70
C ARG A 98 3.90 -6.03 -17.77
N GLN A 99 3.34 -7.19 -18.11
CA GLN A 99 3.88 -8.06 -19.15
C GLN A 99 3.96 -7.32 -20.49
N GLU A 100 2.88 -6.68 -20.93
CA GLU A 100 2.86 -5.92 -22.18
C GLU A 100 3.95 -4.86 -22.24
N ARG A 101 4.16 -4.13 -21.14
CA ARG A 101 5.14 -3.06 -21.04
C ARG A 101 6.58 -3.57 -20.99
N LEU A 102 6.81 -4.69 -20.31
CA LEU A 102 8.14 -5.28 -20.13
C LEU A 102 8.60 -6.12 -21.33
N ARG A 103 7.70 -6.51 -22.25
CA ARG A 103 8.02 -7.29 -23.47
C ARG A 103 9.15 -6.72 -24.32
N LYS A 104 9.38 -5.41 -24.29
CA LYS A 104 10.39 -4.72 -25.11
C LYS A 104 11.70 -4.43 -24.37
N ARG A 105 11.84 -4.92 -23.14
CA ARG A 105 13.02 -4.69 -22.30
C ARG A 105 13.81 -5.97 -22.14
N GLU A 106 15.12 -5.80 -22.04
CA GLU A 106 16.02 -6.89 -21.69
C GLU A 106 15.83 -7.28 -20.22
N GLN A 107 16.06 -8.56 -19.90
CA GLN A 107 15.82 -9.09 -18.55
C GLN A 107 16.70 -8.39 -17.49
N ASP A 108 17.91 -7.98 -17.86
CA ASP A 108 18.87 -7.30 -16.99
C ASP A 108 18.46 -5.86 -16.65
N GLU A 109 17.51 -5.29 -17.39
CA GLU A 109 16.96 -3.95 -17.12
C GLU A 109 15.77 -3.98 -16.13
N ILE A 110 15.34 -5.17 -15.71
CA ILE A 110 14.13 -5.37 -14.92
C ILE A 110 14.51 -5.85 -13.53
N GLU A 111 14.23 -5.04 -12.51
CA GLU A 111 14.46 -5.47 -11.14
C GLU A 111 13.42 -6.51 -10.69
N ASP A 112 13.85 -7.43 -9.81
CA ASP A 112 12.98 -8.46 -9.22
C ASP A 112 12.15 -7.92 -8.04
N TYR A 113 11.28 -6.96 -8.34
CA TYR A 113 10.25 -6.48 -7.43
C TYR A 113 8.87 -6.63 -8.08
N TYR A 114 7.86 -6.88 -7.25
CA TYR A 114 6.48 -7.01 -7.72
C TYR A 114 5.95 -5.67 -8.24
N PHE A 115 6.21 -4.57 -7.51
CA PHE A 115 5.84 -3.23 -7.92
C PHE A 115 7.01 -2.47 -8.54
N LEU A 116 6.90 -2.23 -9.84
CA LEU A 116 7.87 -1.47 -10.62
C LEU A 116 7.37 -0.05 -10.97
N ASP A 117 8.31 0.86 -11.11
CA ASP A 117 8.07 2.19 -11.67
C ASP A 117 7.99 2.16 -13.21
N GLN A 118 7.98 3.33 -13.86
CA GLN A 118 7.92 3.40 -15.32
C GLN A 118 9.21 2.96 -16.02
N SER A 119 10.32 2.96 -15.29
CA SER A 119 11.68 2.62 -15.70
C SER A 119 12.04 1.17 -15.39
N ALA A 120 11.09 0.35 -14.93
CA ALA A 120 11.28 -1.05 -14.53
C ALA A 120 12.16 -1.24 -13.29
N VAL A 121 12.29 -0.22 -12.44
CA VAL A 121 13.00 -0.30 -11.15
C VAL A 121 12.02 -0.29 -9.97
N ARG A 122 12.51 -0.65 -8.78
CA ARG A 122 11.72 -0.66 -7.55
C ARG A 122 11.04 0.68 -7.29
N LEU A 123 9.75 0.62 -6.99
CA LEU A 123 9.00 1.82 -6.62
C LEU A 123 9.51 2.39 -5.27
N SER A 124 9.88 3.66 -5.25
CA SER A 124 10.40 4.30 -4.04
C SER A 124 9.28 4.63 -3.03
N ARG A 125 9.61 4.56 -1.73
CA ARG A 125 8.69 4.97 -0.64
C ARG A 125 8.18 6.40 -0.81
N SER A 126 9.06 7.31 -1.27
CA SER A 126 8.69 8.70 -1.53
C SER A 126 7.65 8.80 -2.64
N ARG A 127 7.78 8.01 -3.71
CA ARG A 127 6.81 7.99 -4.80
C ARG A 127 5.43 7.52 -4.34
N ILE A 128 5.36 6.44 -3.55
CA ILE A 128 4.08 5.95 -3.00
C ILE A 128 3.45 7.00 -2.08
N ASN A 129 4.25 7.66 -1.23
CA ASN A 129 3.75 8.72 -0.37
C ASN A 129 3.20 9.92 -1.17
N LYS A 130 3.82 10.26 -2.30
CA LYS A 130 3.29 11.30 -3.21
C LYS A 130 1.97 10.87 -3.83
N ILE A 131 1.90 9.65 -4.37
CA ILE A 131 0.68 9.05 -4.93
C ILE A 131 -0.47 9.10 -3.91
N LEU A 132 -0.23 8.63 -2.68
CA LEU A 132 -1.23 8.63 -1.62
C LEU A 132 -1.74 10.05 -1.32
N LYS A 133 -0.82 11.02 -1.18
CA LYS A 133 -1.20 12.42 -0.91
C LYS A 133 -2.00 13.05 -2.04
N GLU A 134 -1.60 12.80 -3.29
CA GLU A 134 -2.31 13.32 -4.47
C GLU A 134 -3.73 12.77 -4.53
N ILE A 135 -3.91 11.47 -4.32
CA ILE A 135 -5.22 10.81 -4.38
C ILE A 135 -6.09 11.22 -3.18
N CYS A 136 -5.55 11.27 -1.96
CA CYS A 136 -6.30 11.74 -0.80
C CYS A 136 -6.78 13.20 -0.97
N ARG A 137 -5.96 14.04 -1.62
CA ARG A 137 -6.36 15.43 -1.93
C ARG A 137 -7.49 15.47 -2.94
N ASN A 138 -7.46 14.63 -3.98
CA ASN A 138 -8.48 14.60 -5.02
C ASN A 138 -9.80 14.00 -4.52
N ALA A 139 -9.74 12.94 -3.71
CA ALA A 139 -10.91 12.25 -3.16
C ALA A 139 -11.65 13.02 -2.05
N GLY A 140 -11.21 14.24 -1.71
CA GLY A 140 -11.86 15.08 -0.70
C GLY A 140 -11.81 14.51 0.72
N VAL A 141 -10.71 13.82 1.07
CA VAL A 141 -10.54 13.24 2.42
C VAL A 141 -10.47 14.35 3.46
N ARG A 142 -11.02 14.10 4.66
CA ARG A 142 -10.95 15.03 5.80
C ARG A 142 -9.52 15.47 6.07
N LYS A 143 -9.31 16.79 6.24
CA LYS A 143 -7.99 17.40 6.51
C LYS A 143 -7.31 16.89 7.79
N GLU A 144 -8.10 16.37 8.72
CA GLU A 144 -7.66 15.79 10.00
C GLU A 144 -7.05 14.39 9.83
N VAL A 145 -7.40 13.69 8.75
CA VAL A 145 -6.80 12.38 8.43
C VAL A 145 -5.40 12.64 7.91
N ARG A 146 -4.40 12.26 8.70
CA ARG A 146 -3.01 12.35 8.25
C ARG A 146 -2.86 11.41 7.04
N SER A 147 -2.50 11.96 5.88
CA SER A 147 -2.29 11.16 4.66
C SER A 147 -0.93 10.46 4.73
N SER A 148 -0.80 9.52 5.67
CA SER A 148 0.39 8.69 5.86
C SER A 148 0.00 7.23 5.73
N PRO A 149 0.81 6.40 5.03
CA PRO A 149 0.47 4.99 4.85
C PRO A 149 0.36 4.19 6.16
N MET A 150 0.94 4.68 7.26
CA MET A 150 0.75 4.09 8.60
C MET A 150 -0.71 4.05 9.04
N ILE A 151 -1.56 4.93 8.50
CA ILE A 151 -2.95 5.05 8.92
C ILE A 151 -3.81 3.96 8.28
N SER A 152 -3.49 3.52 7.06
CA SER A 152 -4.16 2.38 6.41
C SER A 152 -4.04 1.10 7.25
N THR A 153 -2.88 0.86 7.88
CA THR A 153 -2.68 -0.25 8.82
C THR A 153 -3.56 -0.13 10.07
N THR A 154 -3.71 1.08 10.62
CA THR A 154 -4.50 1.33 11.84
C THR A 154 -6.01 1.29 11.56
N THR A 155 -6.47 1.72 10.38
CA THR A 155 -7.87 1.65 9.95
C THR A 155 -8.38 0.20 9.99
N LEU A 156 -7.65 -0.74 9.41
CA LEU A 156 -8.02 -2.16 9.40
C LEU A 156 -8.07 -2.80 10.80
N LEU A 157 -7.13 -2.44 11.67
CA LEU A 157 -7.09 -2.95 13.04
C LEU A 157 -8.32 -2.49 13.83
N ARG A 158 -8.83 -1.27 13.58
CA ARG A 158 -10.09 -0.79 14.19
C ARG A 158 -11.32 -1.50 13.63
N SER A 159 -11.44 -1.58 12.30
CA SER A 159 -12.58 -2.29 11.66
C SER A 159 -12.65 -3.76 12.12
N SER A 160 -11.51 -4.44 12.23
CA SER A 160 -11.46 -5.83 12.71
C SER A 160 -11.77 -5.98 14.20
N LEU A 161 -11.54 -4.94 15.01
CA LEU A 161 -11.88 -4.92 16.44
C LEU A 161 -13.33 -4.50 16.71
N GLU A 162 -13.95 -3.73 15.81
CA GLU A 162 -15.37 -3.35 15.90
C GLU A 162 -16.31 -4.45 15.38
N MET A 163 -15.79 -5.42 14.64
CA MET A 163 -16.52 -6.58 14.11
C MET A 163 -16.39 -7.86 14.97
N ALA A 164 -15.74 -7.76 16.15
CA ALA A 164 -15.54 -8.86 17.10
C ALA A 164 -16.21 -8.55 18.44
#